data_AF-A0A9P6TLX4-F1
#
_entry.id   AF-A0A9P6TLX4-F1
#
_cell.length_a   1.000
_cell.length_b   1.000
_cell.length_c   1.000
_cell.angle_alpha   90.00
_cell.angle_beta   90.00
_cell.angle_gamma   90.00
#
_symmetry.space_group_name_H-M   'P 1'
#
loop_
_entity.id
_entity.type
_entity.pdbx_description
1 polymer ?
#
loop_
_entity_poly.entity_id
_entity_poly.type
_entity_poly.pdbx_seq_one_letter_code
_entity_poly.pdbx_strand_id
1 'polypeptide(L)'
;MDVDNELETFSNYPWEVLDARKDLHHAILNGDIPRAFGLLDRHFPAIMQNTSNETLFKLRCQQFVEIVRSCSELEAIHFAQDYLKPMHAIYPEQTIEVTSLIAYPDPLNSRARYLLSQERRQQLADEVNRMVLDVCHLATESALERAAKQDALVRTELENSRQQDMKVDEESGVGEDEKMTLQ
;
A
#
# COMPACT_ATOMS: atom_id res chain seq x y z
N MET A 1 -24.54 27.36 -29.59
CA MET A 1 -23.20 26.76 -29.69
C MET A 1 -22.45 27.28 -28.49
N ASP A 2 -22.59 26.57 -27.37
CA ASP A 2 -21.71 26.75 -26.23
C ASP A 2 -21.03 25.40 -26.07
N VAL A 3 -19.81 25.37 -26.55
CA VAL A 3 -18.92 24.23 -26.61
C VAL A 3 -17.98 24.37 -25.41
N ASP A 4 -17.70 23.24 -24.76
CA ASP A 4 -16.56 23.01 -23.88
C ASP A 4 -16.66 23.50 -22.43
N ASN A 5 -17.19 22.63 -21.56
CA ASN A 5 -16.42 22.20 -20.39
C ASN A 5 -16.88 20.81 -19.90
N GLU A 6 -16.76 19.80 -20.77
CA GLU A 6 -16.84 18.38 -20.40
C GLU A 6 -15.55 17.96 -19.66
N LEU A 7 -15.41 18.39 -18.40
CA LEU A 7 -14.52 17.73 -17.43
C LEU A 7 -15.39 16.99 -16.41
N GLU A 8 -16.19 16.06 -16.91
CA GLU A 8 -16.80 15.01 -16.09
C GLU A 8 -15.80 13.86 -15.88
N THR A 9 -16.02 13.11 -14.79
CA THR A 9 -15.39 11.84 -14.40
C THR A 9 -14.24 11.88 -13.39
N PHE A 10 -14.43 12.60 -12.28
CA PHE A 10 -14.23 11.90 -11.01
C PHE A 10 -15.60 11.47 -10.52
N SER A 11 -15.81 10.16 -10.39
CA SER A 11 -16.97 9.66 -9.66
C SER A 11 -16.98 10.32 -8.28
N ASN A 12 -18.01 11.13 -8.04
CA ASN A 12 -18.11 12.05 -6.91
C ASN A 12 -18.45 11.34 -5.58
N TYR A 13 -18.12 10.06 -5.46
CA TYR A 13 -18.53 9.20 -4.36
C TYR A 13 -17.33 8.53 -3.68
N PRO A 14 -17.05 8.86 -2.40
CA PRO A 14 -15.97 8.25 -1.63
C PRO A 14 -16.02 6.71 -1.54
N TRP A 15 -17.21 6.12 -1.66
CA TRP A 15 -17.41 4.67 -1.61
C TRP A 15 -17.00 3.96 -2.91
N GLU A 16 -17.19 4.59 -4.08
CA GLU A 16 -16.71 4.03 -5.35
C GLU A 16 -15.19 3.98 -5.40
N VAL A 17 -14.52 5.02 -4.86
CA VAL A 17 -13.06 5.05 -4.72
C VAL A 17 -12.58 3.93 -3.78
N LEU A 18 -13.30 3.69 -2.68
CA LEU A 18 -12.97 2.62 -1.76
C LEU A 18 -13.11 1.24 -2.40
N ASP A 19 -14.20 0.99 -3.12
CA ASP A 19 -14.44 -0.30 -3.76
C ASP A 19 -13.48 -0.52 -4.95
N ALA A 20 -13.22 0.51 -5.76
CA ALA A 20 -12.19 0.45 -6.80
C ALA A 20 -10.79 0.14 -6.22
N ARG A 21 -10.44 0.73 -5.07
CA ARG A 21 -9.17 0.44 -4.39
C ARG A 21 -9.10 -0.98 -3.85
N LYS A 22 -10.19 -1.49 -3.26
CA LYS A 22 -10.25 -2.90 -2.84
C LYS A 22 -10.07 -3.82 -4.03
N ASP A 23 -10.79 -3.58 -5.12
CA ASP A 23 -10.70 -4.38 -6.34
C ASP A 23 -9.30 -4.34 -6.94
N LEU A 24 -8.68 -3.16 -6.96
CA LEU A 24 -7.29 -2.98 -7.42
C LEU A 24 -6.31 -3.78 -6.55
N HIS A 25 -6.44 -3.68 -5.23
CA HIS A 25 -5.60 -4.44 -4.30
C HIS A 25 -5.77 -5.95 -4.50
N HIS A 26 -7.00 -6.45 -4.61
CA HIS A 26 -7.25 -7.87 -4.88
C HIS A 26 -6.71 -8.32 -6.25
N ALA A 27 -6.83 -7.49 -7.29
CA ALA A 27 -6.28 -7.80 -8.61
C ALA A 27 -4.76 -8.00 -8.55
N ILE A 28 -4.04 -7.10 -7.84
CA ILE A 28 -2.58 -7.21 -7.66
C ILE A 28 -2.21 -8.46 -6.86
N LEU A 29 -2.90 -8.74 -5.76
CA LEU A 29 -2.61 -9.92 -4.92
C LEU A 29 -2.82 -11.25 -5.64
N ASN A 30 -3.83 -11.30 -6.51
CA ASN A 30 -4.14 -12.48 -7.31
C ASN A 30 -3.23 -12.62 -8.55
N GLY A 31 -2.40 -11.63 -8.85
CA GLY A 31 -1.54 -11.61 -10.05
C GLY A 31 -2.26 -11.18 -11.32
N ASP A 32 -3.50 -10.68 -11.24
CA ASP A 32 -4.22 -10.11 -12.38
C ASP A 32 -3.82 -8.64 -12.60
N ILE A 33 -2.57 -8.46 -13.01
CA ILE A 33 -1.99 -7.14 -13.25
C ILE A 33 -2.63 -6.40 -14.43
N PRO A 34 -3.03 -7.06 -15.55
CA PRO A 34 -3.77 -6.38 -16.60
C PRO A 34 -5.07 -5.74 -16.10
N ARG A 35 -5.83 -6.44 -15.25
CA ARG A 35 -7.01 -5.85 -14.61
C ARG A 35 -6.66 -4.68 -13.70
N ALA A 36 -5.55 -4.78 -12.96
CA ALA A 36 -5.07 -3.67 -12.12
C ALA A 36 -4.79 -2.41 -12.95
N PHE A 37 -4.14 -2.54 -14.12
CA PHE A 37 -3.95 -1.42 -15.04
C PHE A 37 -5.26 -0.86 -15.59
N GLY A 38 -6.21 -1.72 -15.95
CA GLY A 38 -7.54 -1.26 -16.40
C GLY A 38 -8.31 -0.49 -15.33
N LEU A 39 -8.19 -0.90 -14.05
CA LEU A 39 -8.76 -0.17 -12.92
C LEU A 39 -8.08 1.18 -12.69
N LEU A 40 -6.74 1.23 -12.79
CA LEU A 40 -5.98 2.48 -12.69
C LEU A 40 -6.32 3.47 -13.80
N ASP A 41 -6.41 3.01 -15.05
CA ASP A 41 -6.75 3.86 -16.19
C ASP A 41 -8.17 4.43 -16.08
N ARG A 42 -9.13 3.59 -15.65
CA ARG A 42 -10.53 3.98 -15.50
C ARG A 42 -10.80 4.90 -14.32
N HIS A 43 -10.23 4.61 -13.16
CA HIS A 43 -10.58 5.30 -11.91
C HIS A 43 -9.56 6.34 -11.48
N PHE A 44 -8.30 6.20 -11.91
CA PHE A 44 -7.17 7.02 -11.45
C PHE A 44 -6.25 7.46 -12.62
N PRO A 45 -6.79 8.10 -13.67
CA PRO A 45 -6.02 8.43 -14.88
C PRO A 45 -4.83 9.38 -14.60
N ALA A 46 -4.90 10.19 -13.55
CA ALA A 46 -3.79 11.06 -13.13
C ALA A 46 -2.52 10.27 -12.76
N ILE A 47 -2.66 9.05 -12.23
CA ILE A 47 -1.52 8.16 -11.94
C ILE A 47 -0.87 7.74 -13.26
N MET A 48 -1.67 7.33 -14.23
CA MET A 48 -1.21 6.80 -15.52
C MET A 48 -0.46 7.84 -16.37
N GLN A 49 -0.73 9.13 -16.18
CA GLN A 49 -0.03 10.21 -16.87
C GLN A 49 1.42 10.40 -16.40
N ASN A 50 1.77 9.91 -15.20
CA ASN A 50 3.12 9.99 -14.67
C ASN A 50 3.92 8.71 -14.97
N THR A 51 4.34 8.56 -16.22
CA THR A 51 5.10 7.39 -16.71
C THR A 51 6.41 7.13 -15.96
N SER A 52 6.99 8.16 -15.33
CA SER A 52 8.23 8.04 -14.53
C SER A 52 8.00 7.60 -13.09
N ASN A 53 6.76 7.26 -12.71
CA ASN A 53 6.46 6.80 -11.36
C ASN A 53 7.07 5.41 -11.11
N GLU A 54 7.95 5.31 -10.12
CA GLU A 54 8.64 4.08 -9.74
C GLU A 54 7.67 2.94 -9.43
N THR A 55 6.53 3.21 -8.80
CA THR A 55 5.55 2.18 -8.44
C THR A 55 4.81 1.67 -9.67
N LEU A 56 4.57 2.51 -10.69
CA LEU A 56 4.03 2.04 -11.98
C LEU A 56 5.05 1.14 -12.70
N PHE A 57 6.34 1.48 -12.64
CA PHE A 57 7.39 0.61 -13.14
C PHE A 57 7.40 -0.73 -12.40
N LYS A 58 7.34 -0.74 -11.06
CA LYS A 58 7.25 -1.97 -10.26
C LYS A 58 6.02 -2.81 -10.63
N LEU A 59 4.89 -2.17 -10.96
CA LEU A 59 3.69 -2.84 -11.44
C LEU A 59 3.88 -3.48 -12.82
N ARG A 60 4.56 -2.79 -13.75
CA ARG A 60 4.96 -3.38 -15.05
C ARG A 60 5.90 -4.56 -14.86
N CYS A 61 6.87 -4.44 -13.96
CA CYS A 61 7.75 -5.55 -13.59
C CYS A 61 6.95 -6.74 -13.04
N GLN A 62 5.92 -6.50 -12.21
CA GLN A 62 5.06 -7.57 -11.73
C GLN A 62 4.29 -8.23 -12.86
N GLN A 63 3.75 -7.46 -13.82
CA GLN A 63 3.08 -8.04 -14.99
C GLN A 63 4.02 -8.95 -15.79
N PHE A 64 5.26 -8.51 -16.02
CA PHE A 64 6.27 -9.35 -16.66
C PHE A 64 6.51 -10.64 -15.87
N VAL A 65 6.66 -10.55 -14.55
CA VAL A 65 6.81 -11.72 -13.67
C VAL A 65 5.65 -12.71 -13.84
N GLU A 66 4.40 -12.23 -13.89
CA GLU A 66 3.24 -13.10 -14.10
C GLU A 66 3.23 -13.75 -15.50
N ILE A 67 3.63 -13.01 -16.55
CA ILE A 67 3.78 -13.58 -17.91
C ILE A 67 4.85 -14.68 -17.91
N VAL A 68 6.00 -14.44 -17.28
CA VAL A 68 7.06 -15.45 -17.14
C VAL A 68 6.56 -16.69 -16.39
N ARG A 69 5.75 -16.53 -15.33
CA ARG A 69 5.13 -17.65 -14.60
C ARG A 69 4.15 -18.45 -15.44
N SER A 70 3.47 -17.83 -16.41
CA SER A 70 2.57 -18.51 -17.34
C SER A 70 3.28 -19.30 -18.44
N CYS A 71 4.63 -19.31 -18.45
CA CYS A 71 5.47 -19.95 -19.46
C CYS A 71 5.24 -19.42 -20.89
N SER A 72 4.74 -18.18 -21.01
CA SER A 72 4.54 -17.48 -22.29
C SER A 72 5.80 -16.68 -22.66
N GLU A 73 6.84 -17.36 -23.16
CA GLU A 73 8.15 -16.74 -23.45
C GLU A 73 8.06 -15.63 -24.51
N LEU A 74 7.30 -15.87 -25.58
CA LEU A 74 7.14 -14.89 -26.67
C LEU A 74 6.47 -13.61 -26.16
N GLU A 75 5.41 -13.75 -25.38
CA GLU A 75 4.71 -12.61 -24.76
C GLU A 75 5.60 -11.86 -23.77
N ALA A 76 6.40 -12.59 -22.98
CA ALA A 76 7.36 -11.97 -22.06
C ALA A 76 8.39 -11.13 -22.82
N ILE A 77 8.93 -11.64 -23.93
CA ILE A 77 9.90 -10.91 -24.76
C ILE A 77 9.28 -9.64 -25.34
N HIS A 78 8.09 -9.73 -25.94
CA HIS A 78 7.39 -8.56 -26.47
C HIS A 78 7.10 -7.54 -25.37
N PHE A 79 6.59 -7.98 -24.23
CA PHE A 79 6.31 -7.10 -23.10
C PHE A 79 7.57 -6.38 -22.57
N ALA A 80 8.69 -7.10 -22.45
CA ALA A 80 9.95 -6.51 -22.01
C ALA A 80 10.46 -5.46 -23.00
N GLN A 81 10.31 -5.69 -24.30
CA GLN A 81 10.73 -4.75 -25.34
C GLN A 81 9.90 -3.48 -25.34
N ASP A 82 8.59 -3.60 -25.15
CA ASP A 82 7.66 -2.48 -25.24
C ASP A 82 7.65 -1.63 -23.96
N TYR A 83 7.71 -2.27 -22.78
CA TYR A 83 7.48 -1.58 -21.50
C TYR A 83 8.70 -1.51 -20.58
N LEU A 84 9.60 -2.49 -20.59
CA LEU A 84 10.76 -2.50 -19.68
C LEU A 84 12.00 -1.85 -20.29
N LYS A 85 12.24 -2.06 -21.58
CA LYS A 85 13.39 -1.48 -22.30
C LYS A 85 13.45 0.05 -22.23
N PRO A 86 12.33 0.81 -22.38
CA PRO A 86 12.38 2.26 -22.22
C PRO A 86 12.76 2.69 -20.79
N MET A 87 12.38 1.90 -19.79
CA MET A 87 12.64 2.19 -18.38
C MET A 87 14.04 1.80 -17.92
N HIS A 88 14.77 1.02 -18.73
CA HIS A 88 16.18 0.68 -18.48
C HIS A 88 17.07 1.93 -18.31
N ALA A 89 16.73 3.04 -18.97
CA ALA A 89 17.45 4.30 -18.84
C ALA A 89 17.32 4.93 -17.43
N ILE A 90 16.24 4.62 -16.71
CA ILE A 90 15.94 5.16 -15.38
C ILE A 90 16.28 4.15 -14.28
N TYR A 91 15.92 2.88 -14.48
CA TYR A 91 16.08 1.79 -13.51
C TYR A 91 16.84 0.59 -14.11
N PRO A 92 18.14 0.75 -14.42
CA PRO A 92 18.90 -0.27 -15.15
C PRO A 92 19.05 -1.58 -14.38
N GLU A 93 19.40 -1.51 -13.10
CA GLU A 93 19.64 -2.70 -12.26
C GLU A 93 18.37 -3.56 -12.11
N GLN A 94 17.26 -2.91 -11.76
CA GLN A 94 15.96 -3.57 -11.57
C GLN A 94 15.44 -4.17 -12.89
N THR A 95 15.64 -3.46 -14.01
CA THR A 95 15.25 -3.97 -15.34
C THR A 95 16.03 -5.24 -15.69
N ILE A 96 17.35 -5.24 -15.50
CA ILE A 96 18.20 -6.41 -15.78
C ILE A 96 17.78 -7.58 -14.90
N GLU A 97 17.55 -7.33 -13.61
CA GLU A 97 17.21 -8.38 -12.67
C GLU A 97 15.86 -9.02 -12.98
N VAL A 98 14.82 -8.22 -13.24
CA VAL A 98 13.49 -8.72 -13.62
C VAL A 98 13.57 -9.49 -14.93
N THR A 99 14.21 -8.90 -15.95
CA THR A 99 14.33 -9.55 -17.27
C THR A 99 15.17 -10.82 -17.24
N SER A 100 16.08 -10.98 -16.28
CA SER A 100 16.89 -12.21 -16.14
C SER A 100 16.04 -13.47 -15.88
N LEU A 101 14.81 -13.32 -15.38
CA LEU A 101 13.92 -14.45 -15.09
C LEU A 101 13.60 -15.31 -16.33
N ILE A 102 13.56 -14.73 -17.54
CA ILE A 102 13.28 -15.49 -18.78
C ILE A 102 14.46 -16.36 -19.22
N ALA A 103 15.67 -16.07 -18.74
CA ALA A 103 16.85 -16.85 -19.11
C ALA A 103 16.90 -18.22 -18.41
N TYR A 104 16.02 -18.47 -17.45
CA TYR A 104 15.94 -19.71 -16.69
C TYR A 104 14.70 -20.51 -17.09
N PRO A 105 14.83 -21.82 -17.40
CA PRO A 105 13.69 -22.69 -17.66
C PRO A 105 12.70 -22.77 -16.49
N ASP A 106 13.22 -22.68 -15.26
CA ASP A 106 12.42 -22.52 -14.05
C ASP A 106 12.84 -21.22 -13.34
N PRO A 107 11.98 -20.19 -13.34
CA PRO A 107 12.24 -18.90 -12.71
C PRO A 107 12.57 -18.98 -11.20
N LEU A 108 12.14 -20.03 -10.50
CA LEU A 108 12.42 -20.21 -9.06
C LEU A 108 13.88 -20.58 -8.76
N ASN A 109 14.60 -21.09 -9.76
CA ASN A 109 16.03 -21.40 -9.64
C ASN A 109 16.92 -20.17 -9.88
N SER A 110 16.32 -19.05 -10.31
CA SER A 110 17.05 -17.81 -10.49
C SER A 110 17.47 -17.21 -9.14
N ARG A 111 18.54 -16.41 -9.15
CA ARG A 111 18.89 -15.56 -7.99
C ARG A 111 17.78 -14.56 -7.65
N ALA A 112 16.99 -14.19 -8.66
CA ALA A 112 15.87 -13.26 -8.57
C ALA A 112 14.55 -13.94 -8.14
N ARG A 113 14.58 -15.17 -7.60
CA ARG A 113 13.38 -15.91 -7.17
C ARG A 113 12.49 -15.13 -6.19
N TYR A 114 13.07 -14.22 -5.42
CA TYR A 114 12.34 -13.41 -4.44
C TYR A 114 11.32 -12.47 -5.13
N LEU A 115 11.53 -12.14 -6.41
CA LEU A 115 10.59 -11.38 -7.24
C LEU A 115 9.25 -12.13 -7.46
N LEU A 116 9.25 -13.45 -7.31
CA LEU A 116 8.08 -14.33 -7.48
C LEU A 116 7.30 -14.54 -6.18
N SER A 117 7.72 -13.92 -5.07
CA SER A 117 7.13 -14.13 -3.75
C SER A 117 5.77 -13.44 -3.59
N GLN A 118 4.89 -14.03 -2.77
CA GLN A 118 3.63 -13.40 -2.39
C GLN A 118 3.87 -12.13 -1.57
N GLU A 119 4.91 -12.12 -0.73
CA GLU A 119 5.28 -10.97 0.09
C GLU A 119 5.57 -9.73 -0.76
N ARG A 120 6.36 -9.87 -1.84
CA ARG A 120 6.62 -8.76 -2.76
C ARG A 120 5.33 -8.26 -3.42
N ARG A 121 4.41 -9.16 -3.80
CA ARG A 121 3.10 -8.75 -4.34
C ARG A 121 2.27 -7.96 -3.34
N GLN A 122 2.29 -8.37 -2.07
CA GLN A 122 1.60 -7.64 -1.00
C GLN A 122 2.19 -6.24 -0.83
N GLN A 123 3.52 -6.13 -0.74
CA GLN A 123 4.19 -4.83 -0.64
C GLN A 123 3.87 -3.91 -1.81
N LEU A 124 3.84 -4.46 -3.04
CA LEU A 124 3.46 -3.70 -4.23
C LEU A 124 2.00 -3.25 -4.18
N ALA A 125 1.08 -4.11 -3.74
CA ALA A 125 -0.32 -3.74 -3.57
C ALA A 125 -0.49 -2.59 -2.56
N ASP A 126 0.28 -2.62 -1.47
CA ASP A 126 0.30 -1.57 -0.44
C ASP A 126 0.92 -0.26 -0.96
N GLU A 127 1.98 -0.32 -1.77
CA GLU A 127 2.58 0.84 -2.46
C GLU A 127 1.58 1.49 -3.42
N VAL A 128 0.92 0.70 -4.28
CA VAL A 128 -0.10 1.20 -5.21
C VAL A 128 -1.27 1.82 -4.45
N ASN A 129 -1.73 1.16 -3.38
CA ASN A 129 -2.83 1.67 -2.55
C ASN A 129 -2.50 3.03 -1.90
N ARG A 130 -1.26 3.20 -1.41
CA ARG A 130 -0.78 4.49 -0.87
C ARG A 130 -0.71 5.56 -1.96
N MET A 131 -0.20 5.23 -3.13
CA MET A 131 -0.16 6.17 -4.24
C MET A 131 -1.57 6.66 -4.63
N VAL A 132 -2.55 5.75 -4.67
CA VAL A 132 -3.94 6.11 -4.97
C VAL A 132 -4.52 7.03 -3.89
N LEU A 133 -4.24 6.74 -2.62
CA LEU A 133 -4.63 7.61 -1.50
C LEU A 133 -4.07 9.02 -1.67
N ASP A 134 -2.78 9.14 -1.99
CA ASP A 134 -2.09 10.42 -2.13
C ASP A 134 -2.68 11.26 -3.27
N VAL A 135 -2.92 10.63 -4.44
CA VAL A 135 -3.53 11.31 -5.61
C VAL A 135 -4.98 11.70 -5.36
N CYS A 136 -5.73 10.90 -4.60
CA CYS A 136 -7.10 11.23 -4.23
C CYS A 136 -7.19 12.18 -3.02
N HIS A 137 -6.05 12.62 -2.47
CA HIS A 137 -5.96 13.41 -1.24
C HIS A 137 -6.71 12.81 -0.05
N LEU A 138 -6.76 11.48 0.01
CA LEU A 138 -7.42 10.73 1.07
C LEU A 138 -6.42 10.41 2.19
N ALA A 139 -6.91 10.38 3.43
CA ALA A 139 -6.08 10.00 4.56
C ALA A 139 -5.58 8.55 4.42
N THR A 140 -4.28 8.35 4.63
CA THR A 140 -3.64 7.03 4.65
C THR A 140 -4.14 6.17 5.80
N GLU A 141 -4.55 6.79 6.92
CA GLU A 141 -5.21 6.12 8.03
C GLU A 141 -6.72 6.07 7.82
N SER A 142 -7.31 4.88 7.97
CA SER A 142 -8.75 4.74 7.96
C SER A 142 -9.38 5.50 9.14
N ALA A 143 -10.60 6.01 8.95
CA ALA A 143 -11.34 6.64 10.05
C ALA A 143 -11.50 5.70 11.26
N LEU A 144 -11.60 4.39 11.01
CA LEU A 144 -11.64 3.35 12.03
C LEU A 144 -10.31 3.23 12.78
N GLU A 145 -9.19 3.21 12.07
CA GLU A 145 -7.86 3.15 12.69
C GLU A 145 -7.61 4.37 13.57
N ARG A 146 -8.00 5.56 13.10
CA ARG A 146 -7.92 6.79 13.91
C ARG A 146 -8.79 6.70 15.16
N ALA A 147 -10.03 6.23 15.02
CA ALA A 147 -10.93 6.04 16.15
C ALA A 147 -10.40 4.99 17.15
N ALA A 148 -9.81 3.88 16.66
CA ALA A 148 -9.22 2.85 17.50
C ALA A 148 -7.99 3.36 18.26
N LYS A 149 -7.12 4.15 17.60
CA LYS A 149 -5.99 4.82 18.26
C LYS A 149 -6.47 5.78 19.33
N GLN A 150 -7.51 6.57 19.05
CA GLN A 150 -8.12 7.48 20.01
C GLN A 150 -8.73 6.74 21.21
N ASP A 151 -9.48 5.65 20.98
CA ASP A 151 -10.03 4.81 22.05
C ASP A 151 -8.93 4.21 22.93
N ALA A 152 -7.87 3.67 22.32
CA ALA A 152 -6.73 3.13 23.04
C ALA A 152 -6.06 4.19 23.94
N LEU A 153 -5.85 5.40 23.40
CA LEU A 153 -5.25 6.52 24.13
C LEU A 153 -6.12 6.96 25.32
N VAL A 154 -7.43 7.12 25.10
CA VAL A 154 -8.38 7.49 26.16
C VAL A 154 -8.41 6.43 27.27
N ARG A 155 -8.41 5.14 26.90
CA ARG A 155 -8.36 4.04 27.88
C ARG A 155 -7.09 4.09 28.72
N THR A 156 -5.93 4.27 28.09
CA THR A 156 -4.66 4.34 28.81
C THR A 156 -4.60 5.55 29.74
N GLU A 157 -5.13 6.70 29.31
CA GLU A 157 -5.15 7.91 30.15
C GLU A 157 -6.08 7.76 31.36
N LEU A 158 -7.23 7.11 31.17
CA LEU A 158 -8.15 6.78 32.27
C LEU A 158 -7.51 5.78 33.26
N GLU A 159 -6.78 4.77 32.77
CA GLU A 159 -6.05 3.81 33.62
C GLU A 159 -4.96 4.52 34.44
N ASN A 160 -4.20 5.42 33.80
CA ASN A 160 -3.16 6.21 34.46
C ASN A 160 -3.75 7.13 35.54
N SER A 161 -4.87 7.80 35.23
CA SER A 161 -5.58 8.67 36.17
C SER A 161 -6.10 7.87 37.38
N ARG A 162 -6.68 6.67 37.16
CA ARG A 162 -7.11 5.78 38.26
C ARG A 162 -5.95 5.33 39.13
N GLN A 163 -4.79 5.05 38.55
CA GLN A 163 -3.59 4.67 39.31
C GLN A 163 -2.98 5.85 40.08
N GLN A 164 -3.13 7.08 39.57
CA GLN A 164 -2.76 8.29 40.30
C GLN A 164 -3.70 8.54 41.47
N ASP A 165 -5.02 8.43 41.28
CA ASP A 165 -6.01 8.58 42.36
C ASP A 165 -5.78 7.55 43.49
N MET A 166 -5.49 6.29 43.14
CA MET A 166 -5.17 5.24 44.13
C MET A 166 -3.89 5.50 44.92
N LYS A 167 -2.88 6.16 44.33
CA LYS A 167 -1.63 6.51 45.02
C LYS A 167 -1.80 7.70 45.98
N VAL A 168 -2.69 8.64 45.68
CA VAL A 168 -2.99 9.78 46.57
C VAL A 168 -3.75 9.32 47.81
N ASP A 169 -4.61 8.32 47.69
CA ASP A 169 -5.34 7.73 48.82
C ASP A 169 -4.42 6.90 49.75
N GLU A 170 -3.43 6.18 49.21
CA GLU A 170 -2.44 5.44 50.03
C GLU A 170 -1.48 6.37 50.80
N GLU A 171 -1.06 7.50 50.22
CA GLU A 171 -0.21 8.48 50.91
C GLU A 171 -0.97 9.34 51.95
N SER A 172 -2.28 9.52 51.79
CA SER A 172 -3.13 10.25 52.74
C SER A 172 -3.52 9.43 53.98
N GLY A 173 -3.36 8.10 53.94
CA GLY A 173 -3.70 7.17 55.03
C GLY A 173 -2.61 6.94 56.09
N VAL A 174 -1.40 7.49 55.93
CA VAL A 174 -0.24 7.21 56.83
C VAL A 174 -0.02 8.32 57.88
N GLY A 175 -0.88 9.34 57.95
CA GLY A 175 -0.62 10.57 58.72
C GLY A 175 -1.18 10.70 60.13
N GLU A 176 -2.04 9.80 60.64
CA GLU A 176 -2.83 10.09 61.87
C GLU A 176 -2.47 9.33 63.16
N ASP A 177 -1.60 8.30 63.14
CA ASP A 177 -1.39 7.45 64.35
C ASP A 177 -0.17 7.80 65.25
N GLU A 178 0.68 8.78 64.90
CA GLU A 178 1.90 9.07 65.69
C GLU A 178 1.80 10.23 66.71
N LYS A 179 0.60 10.68 67.06
CA LYS A 179 0.39 11.76 68.05
C LYS A 179 -0.31 11.29 69.32
N MET A 180 0.07 10.16 69.89
CA MET A 180 -0.45 9.76 71.22
C MET A 180 0.52 8.92 72.08
N THR A 181 1.78 9.32 72.25
CA THR A 181 2.61 8.99 73.44
C THR A 181 3.82 9.92 73.40
N LEU A 182 4.10 10.81 74.34
CA LEU A 182 4.45 10.60 75.75
C LEU A 182 4.36 11.94 76.50
N GLN A 183 3.94 11.87 77.75
CA GLN A 183 4.01 12.92 78.78
C GLN A 183 5.45 13.19 79.22
#